data_AF-A0A842KVE3-F1
#
_entry.id   AF-A0A842KVE3-F1
#
_cell.length_a   1.000
_cell.length_b   1.000
_cell.length_c   1.000
_cell.angle_alpha   90.00
_cell.angle_beta   90.00
_cell.angle_gamma   90.00
#
_symmetry.space_group_name_H-M   'P 1'
#
loop_
_entity.id
_entity.type
_entity.pdbx_description
1 polymer ?
#
loop_
_entity_poly.entity_id
_entity_poly.type
_entity_poly.pdbx_seq_one_letter_code
_entity_poly.pdbx_strand_id
1 'polypeptide(L)'
;MIIGLIAIIILSWFIICELMVIYHNNPEAMNKKRKEEEIEPEARLCATRALTLAGLTFAGIIFLITNYKAHYEDALCILVYSFGLLLLSYNFEILTGDKELFFQIQDKLLKYGFLGLILSLLLFFWNILKIISFIILIFVIAFIILHLMESKITLEGYRSMK
;
A
#
# COMPACT_ATOMS: atom_id res chain seq x y z
N MET A 1 21.01 -1.33 -4.25
CA MET A 1 20.31 -0.11 -4.71
C MET A 1 19.45 -0.31 -5.98
N ILE A 2 19.89 -1.10 -6.97
CA ILE A 2 19.16 -1.29 -8.24
C ILE A 2 17.82 -2.01 -8.03
N ILE A 3 17.79 -3.04 -7.17
CA ILE A 3 16.58 -3.86 -6.94
C ILE A 3 15.50 -3.05 -6.22
N GLY A 4 15.88 -2.27 -5.21
CA GLY A 4 14.96 -1.40 -4.48
C GLY A 4 14.33 -0.34 -5.39
N LEU A 5 15.13 0.25 -6.28
CA LEU A 5 14.65 1.27 -7.22
C LEU A 5 13.68 0.69 -8.27
N ILE A 6 13.97 -0.50 -8.80
CA ILE A 6 13.05 -1.22 -9.70
C ILE A 6 11.73 -1.53 -8.98
N ALA A 7 11.79 -2.01 -7.75
CA ALA A 7 10.58 -2.29 -6.96
C ALA A 7 9.73 -1.03 -6.72
N ILE A 8 10.37 0.10 -6.39
CA ILE A 8 9.68 1.38 -6.22
C ILE A 8 9.02 1.83 -7.53
N ILE A 9 9.70 1.70 -8.68
CA ILE A 9 9.12 2.04 -9.99
C ILE A 9 7.90 1.16 -10.28
N ILE A 10 8.00 -0.15 -10.06
CA ILE A 10 6.89 -1.08 -10.29
C ILE A 10 5.70 -0.73 -9.38
N LEU A 11 5.94 -0.54 -8.07
CA LEU A 11 4.89 -0.16 -7.13
C LEU A 11 4.24 1.18 -7.52
N SER A 12 5.05 2.18 -7.87
CA SER A 12 4.57 3.49 -8.31
C SER A 12 3.72 3.38 -9.57
N TRP A 13 4.17 2.58 -10.55
CA TRP A 13 3.44 2.32 -11.79
C TRP A 13 2.07 1.69 -11.52
N PHE A 14 2.01 0.65 -10.67
CA PHE A 14 0.76 0.00 -10.29
C PHE A 14 -0.20 0.97 -9.60
N ILE A 15 0.30 1.77 -8.65
CA ILE A 15 -0.49 2.81 -7.97
C ILE A 15 -1.05 3.79 -9.00
N ILE A 16 -0.22 4.33 -9.89
CA ILE A 16 -0.64 5.29 -10.91
C ILE A 16 -1.69 4.68 -11.85
N CYS A 17 -1.49 3.44 -12.30
CA CYS A 17 -2.46 2.75 -13.15
C CYS A 17 -3.81 2.57 -12.43
N GLU A 18 -3.83 2.12 -11.18
CA GLU A 18 -5.07 1.98 -10.43
C GLU A 18 -5.75 3.34 -10.18
N LEU A 19 -4.98 4.37 -9.83
CA LEU A 19 -5.51 5.72 -9.65
C LEU A 19 -6.11 6.28 -10.96
N MET A 20 -5.45 6.04 -12.11
CA MET A 20 -6.00 6.42 -13.41
C MET A 20 -7.28 5.65 -13.75
N VAL A 21 -7.34 4.35 -13.46
CA VAL A 21 -8.54 3.53 -13.68
C VAL A 21 -9.68 4.03 -12.80
N ILE A 22 -9.42 4.34 -11.53
CA ILE A 22 -10.40 4.94 -10.61
C ILE A 22 -10.87 6.29 -11.15
N TYR A 23 -9.95 7.17 -11.53
CA TYR A 23 -10.28 8.50 -12.07
C TYR A 23 -11.09 8.43 -13.37
N HIS A 24 -10.75 7.50 -14.27
CA HIS A 24 -11.41 7.37 -15.58
C HIS A 24 -12.77 6.65 -15.48
N ASN A 25 -12.90 5.64 -14.63
CA ASN A 25 -14.11 4.82 -14.52
C ASN A 25 -15.13 5.33 -13.49
N ASN A 26 -14.81 6.39 -12.73
CA ASN A 26 -15.75 7.01 -11.79
C ASN A 26 -16.23 8.41 -12.22
N PRO A 27 -16.93 8.59 -13.35
CA PRO A 27 -17.80 9.76 -13.50
C PRO A 27 -19.08 9.64 -12.64
N GLU A 28 -19.46 8.42 -12.21
CA GLU A 28 -20.70 8.14 -11.46
C GLU A 28 -20.54 7.89 -9.94
N ALA A 29 -19.31 7.79 -9.41
CA ALA A 29 -19.10 7.86 -7.95
C ALA A 29 -19.53 9.23 -7.37
N MET A 30 -19.63 10.26 -8.22
CA MET A 30 -20.29 11.53 -7.88
C MET A 30 -21.82 11.40 -7.64
N ASN A 31 -22.46 10.30 -8.06
CA ASN A 31 -23.91 10.13 -8.01
C ASN A 31 -24.41 9.06 -7.03
N LYS A 32 -23.54 8.13 -6.60
CA LYS A 32 -23.94 7.09 -5.64
C LYS A 32 -23.42 7.45 -4.25
N LYS A 33 -24.10 8.40 -3.59
CA LYS A 33 -23.90 8.68 -2.16
C LYS A 33 -24.00 7.37 -1.36
N ARG A 34 -22.87 6.70 -1.09
CA ARG A 34 -22.76 5.91 0.15
C ARG A 34 -23.12 6.89 1.27
N LYS A 35 -24.04 6.50 2.16
CA LYS A 35 -24.49 7.40 3.23
C LYS A 35 -23.25 7.85 3.99
N GLU A 36 -23.07 9.16 4.16
CA GLU A 36 -21.90 9.74 4.82
C GLU A 36 -21.64 9.12 6.20
N GLU A 37 -22.70 8.62 6.85
CA GLU A 37 -22.69 7.89 8.13
C GLU A 37 -21.86 6.59 8.12
N GLU A 38 -21.68 5.93 6.97
CA GLU A 38 -20.85 4.70 6.86
C GLU A 38 -19.40 4.98 6.46
N ILE A 39 -19.13 6.04 5.69
CA ILE A 39 -17.79 6.35 5.17
C ILE A 39 -16.86 6.91 6.26
N GLU A 40 -17.39 7.76 7.14
CA GLU A 40 -16.60 8.43 8.17
C GLU A 40 -15.92 7.47 9.17
N PRO A 41 -16.59 6.45 9.74
CA PRO A 41 -15.93 5.51 10.65
C PRO A 41 -14.89 4.64 9.94
N GLU A 42 -15.13 4.21 8.70
CA GLU A 42 -14.18 3.41 7.92
C GLU A 42 -12.92 4.22 7.54
N ALA A 43 -13.09 5.47 7.13
CA ALA A 43 -11.98 6.38 6.82
C ALA A 43 -11.11 6.65 8.06
N ARG A 44 -11.73 6.93 9.21
CA ARG A 44 -11.01 7.11 10.49
C ARG A 44 -10.26 5.84 10.90
N LEU A 45 -10.84 4.67 10.67
CA LEU A 45 -10.19 3.38 10.93
C LEU A 45 -8.97 3.18 10.00
N CYS A 46 -9.10 3.50 8.71
CA CYS A 46 -8.00 3.44 7.75
C CYS A 46 -6.88 4.42 8.11
N ALA A 47 -7.20 5.67 8.45
CA ALA A 47 -6.24 6.66 8.91
C ALA A 47 -5.50 6.18 10.17
N THR A 48 -6.21 5.62 11.15
CA THR A 48 -5.62 5.08 12.38
C THR A 48 -4.68 3.91 12.09
N ARG A 49 -5.08 3.00 11.19
CA ARG A 49 -4.24 1.88 10.73
C ARG A 49 -2.99 2.38 10.01
N ALA A 50 -3.15 3.34 9.10
CA ALA A 50 -2.05 3.95 8.36
C ALA A 50 -1.03 4.57 9.31
N LEU A 51 -1.49 5.36 10.29
CA LEU A 51 -0.63 6.00 11.28
C LEU A 51 0.08 4.98 12.18
N THR A 52 -0.63 3.94 12.61
CA THR A 52 -0.06 2.86 13.44
C THR A 52 1.03 2.12 12.68
N LEU A 53 0.76 1.73 11.43
CA LEU A 53 1.73 1.07 10.56
C LEU A 53 2.91 1.98 10.24
N ALA A 54 2.68 3.28 10.01
CA ALA A 54 3.74 4.25 9.78
C ALA A 54 4.66 4.36 10.99
N GLY A 55 4.11 4.45 12.20
CA GLY A 55 4.89 4.48 13.44
C GLY A 55 5.73 3.22 13.64
N LEU A 56 5.15 2.04 13.36
CA LEU A 56 5.87 0.77 13.43
C LEU A 56 6.98 0.69 12.36
N THR A 57 6.70 1.16 11.15
CA THR A 57 7.69 1.24 10.06
C THR A 57 8.86 2.13 10.46
N PHE A 58 8.58 3.29 11.04
CA PHE A 58 9.58 4.24 11.49
C PHE A 58 10.48 3.65 12.58
N ALA A 59 9.89 2.98 13.58
CA ALA A 59 10.65 2.25 14.59
C ALA A 59 11.54 1.17 13.97
N GLY A 60 11.03 0.44 12.97
CA GLY A 60 11.79 -0.54 12.19
C GLY A 60 12.97 0.09 11.45
N ILE A 61 12.76 1.23 10.77
CA ILE A 61 13.84 1.99 10.10
C ILE A 61 14.95 2.34 11.09
N ILE A 62 14.59 2.92 12.25
CA ILE A 62 15.56 3.31 13.28
C ILE A 62 16.34 2.09 13.79
N PHE A 63 15.63 1.00 14.10
CA PHE A 63 16.26 -0.23 14.58
C PHE A 63 17.28 -0.77 13.57
N LEU A 64 16.92 -0.81 12.29
CA LEU A 64 17.79 -1.28 11.22
C LEU A 64 19.02 -0.40 11.06
N ILE A 65 18.86 0.92 11.00
CA ILE A 65 19.97 1.87 10.84
C ILE A 65 20.93 1.80 12.04
N THR A 66 20.40 1.62 13.26
CA THR A 66 21.22 1.64 14.48
C THR A 66 21.98 0.33 14.69
N ASN A 67 21.36 -0.82 14.37
CA ASN A 67 21.92 -2.14 14.68
C ASN A 67 22.67 -2.77 13.51
N TYR A 68 22.44 -2.32 12.27
CA TYR A 68 22.99 -2.96 11.08
C TYR A 68 23.69 -1.95 10.16
N LYS A 69 25.01 -2.12 9.99
CA LYS A 69 25.86 -1.25 9.15
C LYS A 69 26.08 -1.77 7.72
N ALA A 70 25.60 -2.96 7.38
CA ALA A 70 25.89 -3.63 6.11
C ALA A 70 24.75 -3.48 5.06
N HIS A 71 25.01 -3.97 3.84
CA HIS A 71 24.22 -3.86 2.59
C HIS A 71 22.69 -4.10 2.67
N TYR A 72 21.95 -3.18 3.29
CA TYR A 72 20.48 -3.20 3.34
C TYR A 72 19.84 -1.98 2.66
N GLU A 73 20.61 -1.28 1.81
CA GLU A 73 20.18 -0.07 1.10
C GLU A 73 18.88 -0.28 0.31
N ASP A 74 18.73 -1.44 -0.36
CA ASP A 74 17.51 -1.78 -1.10
C ASP A 74 16.29 -1.93 -0.18
N ALA A 75 16.46 -2.64 0.95
CA ALA A 75 15.39 -2.83 1.92
C ALA A 75 15.00 -1.52 2.59
N LEU A 76 15.98 -0.71 3.00
CA LEU A 76 15.76 0.61 3.60
C LEU A 76 15.08 1.57 2.61
N CYS A 77 15.47 1.55 1.34
CA CYS A 77 14.87 2.41 0.31
C CYS A 77 13.37 2.10 0.15
N ILE A 78 13.00 0.82 0.04
CA ILE A 78 11.59 0.41 -0.01
C ILE A 78 10.86 0.72 1.31
N LEU A 79 11.52 0.54 2.47
CA LEU A 79 10.93 0.82 3.78
C LEU A 79 10.55 2.30 3.92
N VAL A 80 11.45 3.19 3.51
CA VAL A 80 11.22 4.65 3.49
C VAL A 80 10.12 5.01 2.49
N TYR A 81 10.11 4.40 1.32
CA TYR A 81 9.05 4.60 0.33
C TYR A 81 7.67 4.18 0.89
N SER A 82 7.59 3.01 1.53
CA SER A 82 6.38 2.53 2.19
C SER A 82 5.93 3.43 3.33
N PHE A 83 6.87 3.91 4.15
CA PHE A 83 6.56 4.89 5.19
C PHE A 83 5.94 6.16 4.59
N GLY A 84 6.50 6.66 3.48
CA GLY A 84 5.94 7.78 2.73
C GLY A 84 4.52 7.52 2.25
N LEU A 85 4.24 6.34 1.67
CA LEU A 85 2.90 5.96 1.22
C LEU A 85 1.89 5.86 2.38
N LEU A 86 2.30 5.32 3.53
CA LEU A 86 1.44 5.23 4.72
C LEU A 86 1.12 6.63 5.28
N LEU A 87 2.10 7.54 5.31
CA LEU A 87 1.86 8.93 5.68
C LEU A 87 0.99 9.67 4.67
N LEU A 88 1.17 9.39 3.37
CA LEU A 88 0.34 9.96 2.32
C LEU A 88 -1.11 9.48 2.46
N SER A 89 -1.31 8.18 2.73
CA SER A 89 -2.62 7.59 3.03
C SER A 89 -3.29 8.25 4.23
N TYR A 90 -2.53 8.62 5.27
CA TYR A 90 -3.06 9.35 6.43
C TYR A 90 -3.45 10.79 6.09
N ASN A 91 -2.63 11.53 5.34
CA ASN A 91 -2.81 12.96 5.08
C ASN A 91 -3.63 13.30 3.82
N PHE A 92 -4.17 12.31 3.10
CA PHE A 92 -4.84 12.55 1.81
C PHE A 92 -6.17 13.32 1.92
N GLU A 93 -6.65 13.58 3.15
CA GLU A 93 -7.92 14.26 3.44
C GLU A 93 -7.97 15.70 2.91
N ILE A 94 -6.80 16.33 2.77
CA ILE A 94 -6.69 17.76 2.44
C ILE A 94 -6.76 18.02 0.92
N LEU A 95 -6.54 16.99 0.08
CA LEU A 95 -6.32 17.16 -1.37
C LEU A 95 -7.55 16.94 -2.24
N THR A 96 -8.61 16.33 -1.71
CA THR A 96 -9.72 15.83 -2.53
C THR A 96 -11.05 16.24 -1.91
N GLY A 97 -11.79 17.12 -2.58
CA GLY A 97 -13.09 17.62 -2.11
C GLY A 97 -14.22 16.59 -2.14
N ASP A 98 -13.93 15.35 -2.51
CA ASP A 98 -14.86 14.22 -2.56
C ASP A 98 -14.42 13.13 -1.57
N LYS A 99 -15.26 12.89 -0.55
CA LYS A 99 -15.00 11.93 0.54
C LYS A 99 -14.92 10.48 0.05
N GLU A 100 -15.62 10.12 -1.01
CA GLU A 100 -15.63 8.74 -1.53
C GLU A 100 -14.36 8.45 -2.33
N LEU A 101 -13.96 9.39 -3.17
CA LEU A 101 -12.71 9.31 -3.90
C LEU A 101 -11.49 9.36 -2.94
N PHE A 102 -11.57 10.18 -1.90
CA PHE A 102 -10.60 10.16 -0.80
C PHE A 102 -10.46 8.76 -0.18
N PHE A 103 -11.57 8.13 0.19
CA PHE A 103 -11.54 6.81 0.83
C PHE A 103 -10.93 5.74 -0.10
N GLN A 104 -11.30 5.75 -1.38
CA GLN A 104 -10.76 4.81 -2.37
C GLN A 104 -9.24 4.99 -2.54
N ILE A 105 -8.76 6.23 -2.64
CA ILE A 105 -7.32 6.51 -2.76
C ILE A 105 -6.58 6.14 -1.46
N GLN A 106 -7.15 6.48 -0.31
CA GLN A 106 -6.60 6.17 1.00
C GLN A 106 -6.41 4.66 1.19
N ASP A 107 -7.42 3.85 0.84
CA ASP A 107 -7.35 2.39 0.90
C ASP A 107 -6.26 1.82 -0.01
N LYS A 108 -6.14 2.33 -1.24
CA LYS A 108 -5.08 1.90 -2.17
C LYS A 108 -3.69 2.27 -1.66
N LEU A 109 -3.47 3.52 -1.23
CA LEU A 109 -2.18 3.94 -0.67
C LEU A 109 -1.80 3.12 0.56
N LEU A 110 -2.77 2.79 1.43
CA LEU A 110 -2.56 1.94 2.59
C LEU A 110 -2.10 0.53 2.17
N LYS A 111 -2.80 -0.07 1.19
CA LYS A 111 -2.48 -1.39 0.64
C LYS A 111 -1.07 -1.45 0.05
N TYR A 112 -0.70 -0.46 -0.79
CA TYR A 112 0.63 -0.41 -1.39
C TYR A 112 1.73 -0.07 -0.38
N GLY A 113 1.44 0.78 0.60
CA GLY A 113 2.34 1.05 1.72
C GLY A 113 2.65 -0.23 2.51
N PHE A 114 1.63 -1.02 2.83
CA PHE A 114 1.77 -2.31 3.50
C PHE A 114 2.49 -3.36 2.64
N LEU A 115 2.22 -3.40 1.33
CA LEU A 115 2.92 -4.31 0.42
C LEU A 115 4.42 -4.00 0.36
N GLY A 116 4.79 -2.73 0.22
CA GLY A 116 6.20 -2.34 0.22
C GLY A 116 6.88 -2.61 1.57
N LEU A 117 6.15 -2.52 2.69
CA LEU A 117 6.65 -2.91 4.01
C LEU A 117 7.08 -4.38 4.02
N ILE A 118 6.20 -5.27 3.54
CA ILE A 118 6.50 -6.70 3.44
C ILE A 118 7.69 -6.93 2.50
N LEU A 119 7.73 -6.24 1.36
CA LEU A 119 8.80 -6.38 0.37
C LEU A 119 10.16 -5.90 0.91
N SER A 120 10.17 -4.84 1.70
CA SER A 120 11.34 -4.35 2.40
C SER A 120 11.86 -5.37 3.43
N LEU A 121 10.98 -5.90 4.28
CA LEU A 121 11.31 -6.97 5.24
C LEU A 121 11.87 -8.21 4.53
N LEU A 122 11.29 -8.57 3.39
CA LEU A 122 11.77 -9.65 2.54
C LEU A 122 13.22 -9.45 2.09
N LEU A 123 13.52 -8.29 1.50
CA LEU A 123 14.87 -7.98 1.03
C LEU A 123 15.86 -7.91 2.19
N PHE A 124 15.42 -7.42 3.35
CA PHE A 124 16.22 -7.41 4.57
C PHE A 124 16.59 -8.84 4.98
N PHE A 125 15.61 -9.74 5.10
CA PHE A 125 15.86 -11.13 5.49
C PHE A 125 16.51 -11.98 4.40
N TRP A 126 16.37 -11.64 3.12
CA TRP A 126 17.05 -12.33 2.03
C TRP A 126 18.57 -12.37 2.22
N ASN A 127 19.14 -11.27 2.72
CA ASN A 127 20.57 -11.15 2.98
C ASN A 127 21.02 -11.85 4.27
N ILE A 128 20.12 -12.15 5.20
CA ILE A 128 20.45 -12.72 6.51
C ILE A 128 20.12 -14.22 6.56
N LEU A 129 18.98 -14.66 6.00
CA LEU A 129 18.41 -16.00 6.19
C LEU A 129 17.78 -16.51 4.88
N LYS A 130 18.58 -17.18 4.04
CA LYS A 130 18.16 -17.77 2.74
C LYS A 130 16.99 -18.77 2.84
N ILE A 131 16.74 -19.37 4.00
CA ILE A 131 15.63 -20.33 4.22
C ILE A 131 14.33 -19.59 4.57
N ILE A 132 14.41 -18.55 5.40
CA ILE A 132 13.25 -17.73 5.77
C ILE A 132 12.76 -16.92 4.58
N SER A 133 13.66 -16.50 3.69
CA SER A 133 13.28 -15.78 2.47
C SER A 133 12.36 -16.59 1.53
N PHE A 134 12.49 -17.92 1.49
CA PHE A 134 11.61 -18.77 0.68
C PHE A 134 10.18 -18.83 1.25
N ILE A 135 10.05 -18.92 2.58
CA ILE A 135 8.75 -18.93 3.27
C ILE A 135 8.02 -17.60 3.07
N ILE A 136 8.74 -16.49 3.19
CA ILE A 136 8.14 -15.17 3.02
C ILE A 136 7.83 -14.90 1.53
N LEU A 137 8.61 -15.43 0.58
CA LEU A 137 8.29 -15.37 -0.85
C LEU A 137 6.97 -16.09 -1.16
N ILE A 138 6.74 -17.28 -0.60
CA ILE A 138 5.45 -17.99 -0.70
C ILE A 138 4.32 -17.13 -0.16
N PHE A 139 4.54 -16.47 0.98
CA PHE A 139 3.54 -15.59 1.59
C PHE A 139 3.21 -14.37 0.71
N VAL A 140 4.20 -13.78 0.04
CA VAL A 140 3.99 -12.67 -0.90
C VAL A 140 3.31 -13.13 -2.18
N ILE A 141 3.67 -14.29 -2.73
CA ILE A 141 2.94 -14.86 -3.87
C ILE A 141 1.48 -15.11 -3.50
N ALA A 142 1.23 -15.69 -2.33
CA ALA A 142 -0.13 -15.89 -1.82
C ALA A 142 -0.88 -14.55 -1.66
N PHE A 143 -0.21 -13.52 -1.12
CA PHE A 143 -0.78 -12.18 -0.98
C PHE A 143 -1.12 -11.55 -2.35
N ILE A 144 -0.22 -11.65 -3.34
CA ILE A 144 -0.44 -11.15 -4.70
C ILE A 144 -1.62 -11.88 -5.36
N ILE A 145 -1.69 -13.21 -5.25
CA ILE A 145 -2.80 -14.00 -5.78
C ILE A 145 -4.12 -13.56 -5.15
N LEU A 146 -4.15 -13.41 -3.82
CA LEU A 146 -5.33 -12.98 -3.09
C LEU A 146 -5.77 -11.57 -3.53
N HIS A 147 -4.82 -10.67 -3.76
CA HIS A 147 -5.10 -9.32 -4.23
C HIS A 147 -5.60 -9.26 -5.69
N LEU A 148 -5.06 -10.11 -6.57
CA LEU A 148 -5.56 -10.26 -7.93
C LEU A 148 -6.98 -10.83 -7.96
N MET A 149 -7.29 -11.77 -7.05
CA MET A 149 -8.65 -12.29 -6.89
C MET A 149 -9.63 -11.22 -6.42
N GLU A 150 -9.24 -10.43 -5.41
CA GLU A 150 -10.05 -9.33 -4.88
C GLU A 150 -10.31 -8.24 -5.94
N SER A 151 -9.29 -7.90 -6.72
CA SER A 151 -9.40 -6.94 -7.83
C SER A 151 -10.35 -7.44 -8.93
N LYS A 152 -10.34 -8.75 -9.21
CA LYS A 152 -11.26 -9.37 -10.18
C LYS A 152 -12.71 -9.36 -9.68
N ILE A 153 -12.94 -9.66 -8.40
CA ILE A 153 -14.27 -9.58 -7.77
C ILE A 153 -14.81 -8.15 -7.83
N THR A 154 -13.96 -7.16 -7.57
CA THR A 154 -14.33 -5.75 -7.64
C THR A 154 -14.76 -5.37 -9.07
N LEU A 155 -14.01 -5.80 -10.09
CA LEU A 155 -14.35 -5.57 -11.50
C LEU A 155 -15.64 -6.27 -11.94
N GLU A 156 -15.87 -7.51 -11.48
CA GLU A 156 -17.09 -8.27 -11.78
C GLU A 156 -18.33 -7.63 -11.13
N GLY A 157 -18.21 -7.10 -9.90
CA GLY A 157 -19.26 -6.35 -9.22
C GLY A 157 -19.63 -5.04 -9.92
N TYR A 158 -18.64 -4.32 -10.47
CA TYR A 158 -18.90 -3.14 -11.32
C TYR A 158 -19.60 -3.51 -12.63
N ARG A 159 -19.33 -4.69 -13.19
CA ARG A 159 -19.93 -5.15 -14.45
C ARG A 159 -21.37 -5.62 -14.29
N SER A 160 -21.76 -6.12 -13.11
CA SER A 160 -23.14 -6.56 -12.82
C SER A 160 -24.11 -5.42 -12.44
N MET A 161 -23.63 -4.19 -12.31
CA MET A 161 -24.46 -3.00 -12.06
C MET A 161 -24.78 -2.19 -13.33
N LYS A 162 -24.27 -2.61 -14.50
CA LYS A 162 -24.68 -2.12 -15.83
C LYS A 162 -25.71 -3.06 -16.43
#